data_AF-A0A3R7LHT0-F1
#
_entry.id   AF-A0A3R7LHT0-F1
#
_cell.length_a   1.000
_cell.length_b   1.000
_cell.length_c   1.000
_cell.angle_alpha   90.00
_cell.angle_beta   90.00
_cell.angle_gamma   90.00
#
_symmetry.space_group_name_H-M   'P 1'
#
loop_
_entity.id
_entity.type
_entity.pdbx_description
1 polymer ?
#
loop_
_entity_poly.entity_id
_entity_poly.type
_entity_poly.pdbx_seq_one_letter_code
_entity_poly.pdbx_strand_id
1 'polypeptide(L)'
;MSSVSQCNACGTLTTLAQCPNCDSKTRVHAPQPQRIFHAPQPSTAAGLGVDSSTSPPAPRRTPREDTQKMALTLGELEDLYRANKVRQHGARAAAAPPDELCALRVERNNLARERDMLQQTIAQLFQQLEAARKDNLRPASLDPRLRHHAAVGRMSGQATLTTLQDESTALQRQNSALEEALRDAQGCADVWREKKPVLRNKHRSVEAEYMPMRHESRTLQQEFAELMQLLNDTRKGKEQAEAASCATEEALKQAQKEAQDALRQLAAQSRETQYYKKLSTELETNLKEMDLNISEARKQIQDIDKNNTQLIPKNMQPQHDNEIITQEMENAAAESDQLRKERDDAAAERERLRKELDGAAAERAELRKERDDAAAERAELRKELDGAAAERAELRKELDGAAVESD
;
A
#
# COMPACT_ATOMS: atom_id res chain seq x y z
N MET A 1 -3.63 -20.80 -12.16
CA MET A 1 -2.36 -20.76 -11.41
C MET A 1 -1.33 -21.52 -12.23
N SER A 2 -0.32 -20.84 -12.77
CA SER A 2 0.74 -21.49 -13.56
C SER A 2 1.59 -22.35 -12.63
N SER A 3 1.62 -23.66 -12.86
CA SER A 3 2.40 -24.60 -12.05
C SER A 3 3.90 -24.38 -12.25
N VAL A 4 4.59 -23.91 -11.21
CA VAL A 4 6.05 -23.77 -11.21
C VAL A 4 6.67 -25.14 -10.95
N SER A 5 7.57 -25.59 -11.82
CA SER A 5 8.27 -26.87 -11.72
C SER A 5 9.74 -26.63 -11.37
N GLN A 6 10.33 -27.49 -10.55
CA GLN A 6 11.75 -27.42 -10.21
C GLN A 6 12.54 -28.46 -10.99
N CYS A 7 13.67 -28.06 -11.58
CA CYS A 7 14.57 -29.01 -12.23
C CYS A 7 15.39 -29.78 -11.20
N ASN A 8 15.35 -31.12 -11.23
CA ASN A 8 16.09 -31.96 -10.28
C ASN A 8 17.61 -31.90 -10.48
N ALA A 9 18.08 -31.58 -11.70
CA ALA A 9 19.51 -31.57 -12.00
C ALA A 9 20.20 -30.29 -11.52
N CYS A 10 19.55 -29.13 -11.64
CA CYS A 10 20.17 -27.83 -11.35
C CYS A 10 19.38 -26.95 -10.38
N GLY A 11 18.21 -27.41 -9.90
CA GLY A 11 17.38 -26.69 -8.93
C GLY A 11 16.60 -25.49 -9.48
N THR A 12 16.73 -25.15 -10.76
CA THR A 12 16.09 -23.98 -11.37
C THR A 12 14.57 -24.16 -11.46
N LEU A 13 13.82 -23.14 -11.04
CA LEU A 13 12.37 -23.07 -11.17
C LEU A 13 11.99 -22.60 -12.57
N THR A 14 11.15 -23.35 -13.27
CA THR A 14 10.67 -23.02 -14.62
C THR A 14 9.22 -23.49 -14.81
N THR A 15 8.51 -22.85 -15.73
CA THR A 15 7.15 -23.26 -16.15
C THR A 15 7.18 -24.15 -17.39
N LEU A 16 8.35 -24.37 -18.00
CA LEU A 16 8.55 -25.21 -19.16
C LEU A 16 8.80 -26.67 -18.76
N ALA A 17 8.38 -27.63 -19.60
CA ALA A 17 8.57 -29.06 -19.36
C ALA A 17 10.04 -29.54 -19.42
N GLN A 18 10.91 -28.71 -19.98
CA GLN A 18 12.36 -28.92 -20.07
C GLN A 18 13.08 -27.72 -19.47
N CYS A 19 14.14 -27.99 -18.70
CA CYS A 19 14.93 -26.93 -18.10
C CYS A 19 15.84 -26.27 -19.14
N PRO A 20 15.75 -24.95 -19.37
CA PRO A 20 16.57 -24.27 -20.39
C PRO A 20 18.07 -24.28 -20.09
N ASN A 21 18.47 -24.61 -18.86
CA ASN A 21 19.87 -24.63 -18.44
C ASN A 21 20.56 -25.99 -18.60
N CYS A 22 19.80 -27.09 -18.71
CA CYS A 22 20.40 -28.43 -18.67
C CYS A 22 19.60 -29.52 -19.42
N ASP A 23 18.59 -29.14 -20.20
CA ASP A 23 17.69 -30.00 -20.99
C ASP A 23 17.03 -31.17 -20.24
N SER A 24 17.10 -31.16 -18.91
CA SER A 24 16.54 -32.19 -18.05
C SER A 24 15.03 -32.01 -17.90
N LYS A 25 14.28 -33.12 -17.89
CA LYS A 25 12.82 -33.10 -17.66
C LYS A 25 12.49 -32.54 -16.28
N THR A 26 11.60 -31.55 -16.23
CA THR A 26 11.13 -30.98 -14.97
C THR A 26 9.93 -31.77 -14.44
N ARG A 27 9.93 -32.16 -13.16
CA ARG A 27 8.74 -32.75 -12.52
C ARG A 27 7.89 -31.63 -11.95
N VAL A 28 6.59 -31.67 -12.27
CA VAL A 28 5.60 -30.76 -11.69
C VAL A 28 5.50 -31.07 -10.20
N HIS A 29 5.97 -30.15 -9.36
CA HIS A 29 5.86 -30.28 -7.92
C HIS A 29 4.45 -29.81 -7.54
N ALA A 30 3.51 -30.74 -7.37
CA ALA A 30 2.22 -30.45 -6.76
C ALA A 30 2.45 -30.32 -5.24
N PRO A 31 2.25 -29.13 -4.63
CA PRO A 31 2.36 -29.01 -3.18
C PRO A 31 1.20 -29.80 -2.55
N GLN A 32 1.51 -30.91 -1.87
CA GLN A 32 0.54 -31.54 -0.99
C GLN A 32 0.32 -30.60 0.22
N PRO A 33 -0.92 -30.19 0.52
CA PRO A 33 -1.19 -29.38 1.69
C PRO A 33 -0.95 -30.23 2.94
N GLN A 34 0.16 -29.98 3.62
CA GLN A 34 0.41 -30.55 4.95
C GLN A 34 -0.61 -29.93 5.92
N ARG A 35 -1.64 -30.72 6.26
CA ARG A 35 -2.54 -30.44 7.38
C ARG A 35 -1.77 -30.60 8.68
N ILE A 36 -1.34 -29.49 9.27
CA ILE A 36 -0.83 -29.45 10.63
C ILE A 36 -2.05 -29.43 11.57
N PHE A 37 -2.46 -30.60 12.04
CA PHE A 37 -3.31 -30.75 13.23
C PHE A 37 -2.43 -31.31 14.36
N HIS A 38 -2.07 -30.47 15.32
CA HIS A 38 -1.58 -30.93 16.63
C HIS A 38 -2.73 -30.81 17.63
N ALA A 39 -3.37 -31.94 17.93
CA ALA A 39 -4.19 -32.13 19.12
C ALA A 39 -3.47 -33.15 20.01
N PRO A 40 -3.26 -32.90 21.31
CA PRO A 40 -2.69 -33.88 22.21
C PRO A 40 -3.81 -34.76 22.80
N GLN A 41 -3.68 -36.08 22.63
CA GLN A 41 -4.44 -37.09 23.37
C GLN A 41 -3.51 -37.80 24.36
N PRO A 42 -4.02 -38.23 25.54
CA PRO A 42 -3.22 -38.78 26.62
C PRO A 42 -3.05 -40.29 26.43
N SER A 43 -1.81 -40.78 26.58
CA SER A 43 -1.54 -42.22 26.61
C SER A 43 -1.47 -42.72 28.05
N THR A 44 -2.46 -43.54 28.38
CA THR A 44 -2.47 -44.54 29.44
C THR A 44 -1.22 -45.42 29.36
N ALA A 45 -0.43 -45.44 30.43
CA ALA A 45 0.65 -46.39 30.62
C ALA A 45 0.28 -47.34 31.78
N ALA A 46 -0.06 -48.57 31.42
CA ALA A 46 -0.17 -49.69 32.34
C ALA A 46 1.17 -50.42 32.40
N GLY A 47 1.62 -50.67 33.63
CA GLY A 47 2.34 -51.85 34.10
C GLY A 47 3.65 -52.24 33.41
N LEU A 48 4.75 -52.20 34.16
CA LEU A 48 5.53 -53.38 34.54
C LEU A 48 6.42 -52.96 35.73
N GLY A 49 6.38 -53.75 36.81
CA GLY A 49 7.14 -53.52 38.02
C GLY A 49 8.62 -53.90 37.89
N VAL A 50 9.40 -53.55 38.92
CA VAL A 50 10.46 -54.35 39.58
C VAL A 50 11.12 -53.47 40.66
N ASP A 51 11.06 -53.98 41.89
CA ASP A 51 11.97 -53.88 43.04
C ASP A 51 12.39 -52.55 43.69
N SER A 52 11.77 -52.31 44.86
CA SER A 52 12.41 -52.36 46.19
C SER A 52 13.82 -51.79 46.36
N SER A 53 13.92 -50.56 46.89
CA SER A 53 14.96 -50.25 47.89
C SER A 53 14.54 -49.06 48.76
N THR A 54 14.59 -49.33 50.07
CA THR A 54 14.10 -48.54 51.19
C THR A 54 15.10 -47.44 51.55
N SER A 55 14.65 -46.19 51.67
CA SER A 55 15.35 -45.13 52.43
C SER A 55 14.38 -44.06 52.93
N PRO A 56 14.58 -43.50 54.14
CA PRO A 56 13.58 -42.72 54.88
C PRO A 56 13.47 -41.24 54.42
N PRO A 57 12.37 -40.54 54.76
CA PRO A 57 11.99 -39.27 54.14
C PRO A 57 12.64 -38.07 54.83
N ALA A 58 13.20 -37.15 54.04
CA ALA A 58 13.53 -35.79 54.47
C ALA A 58 12.29 -34.88 54.37
N PRO A 59 12.12 -33.89 55.27
CA PRO A 59 10.89 -33.11 55.37
C PRO A 59 10.75 -32.13 54.20
N ARG A 60 9.63 -32.23 53.50
CA ARG A 60 9.19 -31.27 52.48
C ARG A 60 8.90 -29.93 53.13
N ARG A 61 9.73 -28.92 52.84
CA ARG A 61 9.34 -27.51 52.97
C ARG A 61 8.41 -27.17 51.80
N THR A 62 7.16 -26.85 52.11
CA THR A 62 6.26 -26.13 51.22
C THR A 62 6.57 -24.63 51.29
N PRO A 63 6.75 -23.93 50.17
CA PRO A 63 6.37 -22.54 50.05
C PRO A 63 5.09 -22.51 49.22
N ARG A 64 3.96 -22.53 49.92
CA ARG A 64 2.68 -22.08 49.37
C ARG A 64 2.41 -20.72 50.00
N GLU A 65 1.91 -19.81 49.18
CA GLU A 65 1.35 -18.50 49.53
C GLU A 65 2.37 -17.40 49.87
N ASP A 66 2.75 -16.65 48.83
CA ASP A 66 2.48 -15.19 48.74
C ASP A 66 3.16 -14.62 47.49
N THR A 67 2.62 -14.96 46.32
CA THR A 67 2.81 -14.12 45.13
C THR A 67 1.46 -13.49 44.80
N GLN A 68 1.04 -12.57 45.67
CA GLN A 68 0.22 -11.46 45.22
C GLN A 68 1.00 -10.79 44.09
N LYS A 69 0.63 -11.13 42.86
CA LYS A 69 1.06 -10.41 41.66
C LYS A 69 0.47 -9.01 41.80
N MET A 70 1.20 -8.12 42.47
CA MET A 70 0.99 -6.68 42.33
C MET A 70 1.19 -6.39 40.85
N ALA A 71 0.08 -6.29 40.13
CA ALA A 71 0.07 -5.69 38.80
C ALA A 71 0.45 -4.23 39.02
N LEU A 72 1.76 -3.96 38.95
CA LEU A 72 2.26 -2.60 39.01
C LEU A 72 1.58 -1.83 37.87
N THR A 73 0.92 -0.75 38.24
CA THR A 73 0.32 0.16 37.28
C THR A 73 1.43 0.76 36.41
N LEU A 74 1.08 1.17 35.18
CA LEU A 74 2.02 1.82 34.27
C LEU A 74 2.76 3.01 34.93
N GLY A 75 2.09 3.73 35.85
CA GLY A 75 2.70 4.79 36.64
C GLY A 75 3.79 4.30 37.61
N GLU A 76 3.55 3.20 38.33
CA GLU A 76 4.56 2.63 39.23
C GLU A 76 5.78 2.08 38.47
N LEU A 77 5.57 1.58 37.24
CA LEU A 77 6.66 1.16 36.37
C LEU A 77 7.50 2.36 35.88
N GLU A 78 6.86 3.47 35.52
CA GLU A 78 7.55 4.71 35.17
C GLU A 78 8.31 5.32 36.35
N ASP A 79 7.75 5.27 37.56
CA ASP A 79 8.42 5.78 38.76
C ASP A 79 9.64 4.92 39.13
N LEU A 80 9.54 3.60 39.01
CA LEU A 80 10.69 2.71 39.15
C LEU A 80 11.75 2.95 38.08
N TYR A 81 11.34 3.23 36.84
CA TYR A 81 12.27 3.56 35.76
C TYR A 81 12.99 4.90 36.01
N ARG A 82 12.26 5.94 36.46
CA ARG A 82 12.85 7.22 36.87
C ARG A 82 13.82 7.06 38.04
N ALA A 83 13.42 6.31 39.07
CA ALA A 83 14.26 6.04 40.24
C ALA A 83 15.54 5.27 39.88
N ASN A 84 15.46 4.31 38.96
CA ASN A 84 16.63 3.55 38.50
C ASN A 84 17.56 4.42 37.64
N LYS A 85 17.00 5.30 36.80
CA LYS A 85 17.78 6.27 36.02
C LYS A 85 18.53 7.27 36.91
N VAL A 86 17.91 7.74 37.99
CA VAL A 86 18.57 8.59 39.00
C VAL A 86 19.70 7.82 39.71
N ARG A 87 19.52 6.55 40.04
CA ARG A 87 20.57 5.72 40.65
C ARG A 87 21.74 5.44 39.69
N GLN A 88 21.48 5.20 38.41
CA GLN A 88 22.55 4.99 37.41
C GLN A 88 23.37 6.26 37.14
N HIS A 89 22.73 7.43 37.15
CA HIS A 89 23.46 8.69 37.01
C HIS A 89 24.15 9.12 38.31
N GLY A 90 23.59 8.79 39.48
CA GLY A 90 24.24 9.01 40.78
C GLY A 90 25.45 8.10 41.04
N ALA A 91 25.40 6.83 40.61
CA ALA A 91 26.51 5.89 40.82
C ALA A 91 27.72 6.15 39.90
N ARG A 92 27.52 6.78 38.73
CA ARG A 92 28.62 7.23 37.86
C ARG A 92 29.35 8.49 38.36
N ALA A 93 28.83 9.16 39.39
CA ALA A 93 29.48 10.30 40.03
C ALA A 93 30.45 9.89 41.16
N ALA A 94 30.66 8.59 41.39
CA ALA A 94 31.67 8.06 42.31
C ALA A 94 32.99 7.67 41.57
N ALA A 95 33.31 8.34 40.46
CA ALA A 95 34.70 8.46 40.07
C ALA A 95 35.36 9.38 41.09
N ALA A 96 36.48 8.95 41.69
CA ALA A 96 37.25 9.76 42.64
C ALA A 96 37.31 11.22 42.17
N PRO A 97 36.97 12.20 43.02
CA PRO A 97 36.83 13.58 42.60
C PRO A 97 38.09 13.99 41.83
N PRO A 98 37.98 14.68 40.69
CA PRO A 98 39.14 15.08 39.88
C PRO A 98 40.22 15.81 40.70
N ASP A 99 39.86 16.35 41.87
CA ASP A 99 40.76 16.93 42.86
C ASP A 99 41.73 15.92 43.51
N GLU A 100 41.32 14.68 43.78
CA GLU A 100 42.21 13.63 44.32
C GLU A 100 43.25 13.17 43.29
N LEU A 101 42.84 13.05 42.02
CA LEU A 101 43.77 12.75 40.92
C LEU A 101 44.73 13.91 40.65
N CYS A 102 44.29 15.16 40.84
CA CYS A 102 45.17 16.32 40.81
C CYS A 102 46.16 16.33 41.98
N ALA A 103 45.71 16.02 43.20
CA ALA A 103 46.57 15.94 44.39
C ALA A 103 47.67 14.87 44.23
N LEU A 104 47.29 13.65 43.81
CA LEU A 104 48.26 12.57 43.55
C LEU A 104 49.25 12.93 42.43
N ARG A 105 48.82 13.70 41.43
CA ARG A 105 49.71 14.17 40.35
C ARG A 105 50.73 15.20 40.86
N VAL A 106 50.33 16.08 41.78
CA VAL A 106 51.23 17.04 42.44
C VAL A 106 52.23 16.32 43.33
N GLU A 107 51.79 15.37 44.16
CA GLU A 107 52.69 14.57 45.01
C GLU A 107 53.72 13.79 44.20
N ARG A 108 53.30 13.12 43.12
CA ARG A 108 54.22 12.43 42.20
C ARG A 108 55.29 13.36 41.64
N ASN A 109 54.92 14.59 41.27
CA ASN A 109 55.86 15.56 40.72
C ASN A 109 56.82 16.11 41.79
N ASN A 110 56.36 16.24 43.05
CA ASN A 110 57.22 16.64 44.18
C ASN A 110 58.25 15.54 44.51
N LEU A 111 57.81 14.27 44.58
CA LEU A 111 58.71 13.13 44.79
C LEU A 111 59.76 13.00 43.66
N ALA A 112 59.39 13.30 42.42
CA ALA A 112 60.33 13.34 41.31
C ALA A 112 61.42 14.41 41.50
N ARG A 113 61.05 15.61 41.98
CA ARG A 113 62.02 16.69 42.29
C ARG A 113 62.94 16.32 43.46
N GLU A 114 62.40 15.69 44.50
CA GLU A 114 63.20 15.22 45.65
C GLU A 114 64.22 14.17 45.22
N ARG A 115 63.80 13.20 44.39
CA ARG A 115 64.72 12.21 43.81
C ARG A 115 65.85 12.87 43.03
N ASP A 116 65.54 13.86 42.19
CA ASP A 116 66.53 14.53 41.37
C ASP A 116 67.51 15.36 42.22
N MET A 117 67.04 16.01 43.30
CA MET A 117 67.92 16.67 44.28
C MET A 117 68.83 15.67 45.00
N LEU A 118 68.31 14.53 45.45
CA LEU A 118 69.11 13.49 46.10
C LEU A 118 70.18 12.92 45.15
N GLN A 119 69.85 12.74 43.87
CA GLN A 119 70.83 12.33 42.86
C GLN A 119 71.93 13.37 42.67
N GLN A 120 71.61 14.67 42.67
CA GLN A 120 72.62 15.73 42.62
C GLN A 120 73.53 15.72 43.86
N THR A 121 72.97 15.56 45.05
CA THR A 121 73.75 15.46 46.30
C THR A 121 74.68 14.26 46.27
N ILE A 122 74.21 13.10 45.81
CA ILE A 122 75.04 11.90 45.65
C ILE A 122 76.21 12.19 44.69
N ALA A 123 75.94 12.82 43.54
CA ALA A 123 76.98 13.19 42.57
C ALA A 123 78.01 14.16 43.17
N GLN A 124 77.58 15.15 43.95
CA GLN A 124 78.48 16.07 44.65
C GLN A 124 79.36 15.35 45.68
N LEU A 125 78.78 14.45 46.48
CA LEU A 125 79.55 13.64 47.44
C LEU A 125 80.59 12.74 46.75
N PHE A 126 80.24 12.16 45.59
CA PHE A 126 81.21 11.42 44.79
C PHE A 126 82.35 12.32 44.29
N GLN A 127 82.06 13.53 43.80
CA GLN A 127 83.09 14.49 43.40
C GLN A 127 83.98 14.91 44.57
N GLN A 128 83.41 15.12 45.76
CA GLN A 128 84.17 15.43 46.97
C GLN A 128 85.08 14.27 47.39
N LEU A 129 84.59 13.03 47.33
CA LEU A 129 85.39 11.84 47.59
C LEU A 129 86.51 11.66 46.57
N GLU A 130 86.26 11.94 45.29
CA GLU A 130 87.30 11.91 44.25
C GLU A 130 88.35 13.01 44.45
N ALA A 131 87.93 14.23 44.83
CA ALA A 131 88.84 15.32 45.16
C ALA A 131 89.71 14.96 46.37
N ALA A 132 89.10 14.45 47.46
CA ALA A 132 89.83 13.99 48.64
C ALA A 132 90.77 12.81 48.32
N ARG A 133 90.38 11.90 47.42
CA ARG A 133 91.27 10.85 46.93
C ARG A 133 92.43 11.41 46.11
N LYS A 134 92.22 12.41 45.27
CA LYS A 134 93.30 13.08 44.52
C LYS A 134 94.25 13.85 45.43
N ASP A 135 93.73 14.48 46.48
CA ASP A 135 94.56 15.17 47.48
C ASP A 135 95.38 14.17 48.31
N ASN A 136 94.82 13.00 48.65
CA ASN A 136 95.54 11.92 49.34
C ASN A 136 96.51 11.13 48.44
N LEU A 137 96.24 11.07 47.13
CA LEU A 137 97.12 10.44 46.13
C LEU A 137 98.14 11.41 45.55
N ARG A 138 98.14 12.68 45.96
CA ARG A 138 99.23 13.59 45.69
C ARG A 138 100.46 12.95 46.33
N PRO A 139 101.42 12.43 45.54
CA PRO A 139 102.59 11.77 46.10
C PRO A 139 103.20 12.78 47.04
N ALA A 140 103.40 12.41 48.31
CA ALA A 140 104.12 13.19 49.27
C ALA A 140 105.44 13.58 48.59
N SER A 141 105.46 14.80 48.02
CA SER A 141 106.63 15.37 47.41
C SER A 141 107.56 15.55 48.58
N LEU A 142 108.41 14.54 48.78
CA LEU A 142 109.52 14.46 49.72
C LEU A 142 109.68 15.78 50.45
N ASP A 143 109.02 15.89 51.60
CA ASP A 143 109.18 17.04 52.47
C ASP A 143 110.69 17.12 52.78
N PRO A 144 111.42 18.17 52.36
CA PRO A 144 112.85 18.27 52.59
C PRO A 144 113.19 18.46 54.08
N ARG A 145 112.18 18.49 54.97
CA ARG A 145 112.31 18.68 56.41
C ARG A 145 112.83 17.47 57.20
N LEU A 146 113.21 16.38 56.53
CA LEU A 146 114.02 15.29 57.12
C LEU A 146 115.54 15.48 56.95
N ARG A 147 116.02 16.73 56.82
CA ARG A 147 117.46 17.07 56.78
C ARG A 147 117.96 18.03 57.86
N HIS A 148 117.21 18.30 58.93
CA HIS A 148 117.61 19.25 59.98
C HIS A 148 117.47 18.72 61.42
N HIS A 149 117.98 17.52 61.71
CA HIS A 149 118.43 17.17 63.07
C HIS A 149 119.71 16.33 63.04
N ALA A 150 120.77 16.91 62.45
CA ALA A 150 122.16 16.54 62.73
C ALA A 150 122.82 17.77 63.37
N ALA A 151 122.40 18.11 64.58
CA ALA A 151 123.02 19.15 65.39
C ALA A 151 123.30 18.57 66.78
N VAL A 152 124.46 17.91 66.86
CA VAL A 152 125.43 17.96 67.96
C VAL A 152 124.93 18.70 69.21
N GLY A 153 124.20 17.98 70.05
CA GLY A 153 124.31 18.09 71.49
C GLY A 153 124.93 16.80 71.96
N ARG A 154 126.05 16.86 72.69
CA ARG A 154 126.64 15.72 73.40
C ARG A 154 125.65 15.24 74.47
N MET A 155 124.59 14.60 74.02
CA MET A 155 123.80 13.68 74.78
C MET A 155 124.72 12.48 74.99
N SER A 156 125.00 12.16 76.25
CA SER A 156 125.75 10.96 76.59
C SER A 156 125.15 9.77 75.82
N GLY A 157 125.95 8.77 75.43
CA GLY A 157 125.44 7.59 74.72
C GLY A 157 124.22 6.95 75.39
N GLN A 158 124.03 7.22 76.68
CA GLN A 158 122.87 6.90 77.49
C GLN A 158 121.55 7.55 77.04
N ALA A 159 121.50 8.83 76.62
CA ALA A 159 120.25 9.50 76.27
C ALA A 159 119.75 9.21 74.84
N THR A 160 120.67 8.93 73.91
CA THR A 160 120.32 8.31 72.62
C THR A 160 119.84 6.87 72.79
N LEU A 161 120.36 6.17 73.80
CA LEU A 161 119.87 4.83 74.17
C LEU A 161 118.47 4.89 74.79
N THR A 162 118.18 5.87 75.65
CA THR A 162 116.83 6.02 76.23
C THR A 162 115.79 6.41 75.20
N THR A 163 116.13 7.31 74.26
CA THR A 163 115.21 7.67 73.16
C THR A 163 114.94 6.50 72.22
N LEU A 164 115.96 5.72 71.85
CA LEU A 164 115.77 4.48 71.09
C LEU A 164 115.02 3.40 71.88
N GLN A 165 115.18 3.33 73.20
CA GLN A 165 114.38 2.46 74.08
C GLN A 165 112.92 2.91 74.16
N ASP A 166 112.66 4.21 74.26
CA ASP A 166 111.32 4.78 74.27
C ASP A 166 110.62 4.57 72.91
N GLU A 167 111.34 4.75 71.79
CA GLU A 167 110.84 4.45 70.45
C GLU A 167 110.59 2.94 70.27
N SER A 168 111.51 2.08 70.75
CA SER A 168 111.32 0.63 70.71
C SER A 168 110.11 0.20 71.53
N THR A 169 109.87 0.79 72.70
CA THR A 169 108.69 0.48 73.52
C THR A 169 107.41 1.06 72.93
N ALA A 170 107.46 2.23 72.28
CA ALA A 170 106.33 2.80 71.55
C ALA A 170 105.94 1.95 70.33
N LEU A 171 106.92 1.51 69.53
CA LEU A 171 106.71 0.57 68.43
C LEU A 171 106.21 -0.78 68.92
N GLN A 172 106.70 -1.26 70.07
CA GLN A 172 106.20 -2.49 70.67
C GLN A 172 104.74 -2.36 71.12
N ARG A 173 104.34 -1.22 71.70
CA ARG A 173 102.92 -0.92 72.02
C ARG A 173 102.06 -0.82 70.76
N GLN A 174 102.56 -0.16 69.71
CA GLN A 174 101.87 -0.07 68.42
C GLN A 174 101.70 -1.45 67.78
N ASN A 175 102.72 -2.29 67.82
CA ASN A 175 102.66 -3.66 67.33
C ASN A 175 101.64 -4.48 68.13
N SER A 176 101.64 -4.39 69.47
CA SER A 176 100.63 -5.07 70.29
C SER A 176 99.20 -4.58 70.01
N ALA A 177 99.01 -3.28 69.80
CA ALA A 177 97.71 -2.71 69.43
C ALA A 177 97.25 -3.15 68.02
N LEU A 178 98.19 -3.25 67.07
CA LEU A 178 97.91 -3.79 65.74
C LEU A 178 97.59 -5.28 65.78
N GLU A 179 98.30 -6.06 66.60
CA GLU A 179 98.01 -7.49 66.81
C GLU A 179 96.64 -7.70 67.46
N GLU A 180 96.26 -6.86 68.42
CA GLU A 180 94.92 -6.87 69.03
C GLU A 180 93.84 -6.49 68.01
N ALA A 181 94.02 -5.41 67.25
CA ALA A 181 93.09 -5.01 66.19
C ALA A 181 92.97 -6.08 65.08
N LEU A 182 94.06 -6.78 64.74
CA LEU A 182 94.05 -7.87 63.78
C LEU A 182 93.28 -9.07 64.34
N ARG A 183 93.44 -9.41 65.63
CA ARG A 183 92.66 -10.46 66.29
C ARG A 183 91.18 -10.11 66.35
N ASP A 184 90.82 -8.88 66.65
CA ASP A 184 89.43 -8.41 66.65
C ASP A 184 88.83 -8.44 65.23
N ALA A 185 89.59 -8.01 64.23
CA ALA A 185 89.18 -8.09 62.83
C ALA A 185 89.03 -9.54 62.37
N GLN A 186 89.91 -10.45 62.80
CA GLN A 186 89.80 -11.89 62.55
C GLN A 186 88.55 -12.48 63.22
N GLY A 187 88.30 -12.15 64.49
CA GLY A 187 87.09 -12.56 65.19
C GLY A 187 85.81 -12.07 64.50
N CYS A 188 85.79 -10.81 64.06
CA CYS A 188 84.69 -10.26 63.26
C CYS A 188 84.53 -11.00 61.92
N ALA A 189 85.64 -11.30 61.23
CA ALA A 189 85.64 -12.02 59.97
C ALA A 189 85.10 -13.45 60.12
N ASP A 190 85.43 -14.13 61.22
CA ASP A 190 84.97 -15.49 61.49
C ASP A 190 83.49 -15.53 61.88
N VAL A 191 83.02 -14.59 62.70
CA VAL A 191 81.57 -14.41 62.96
C VAL A 191 80.82 -14.15 61.64
N TRP A 192 81.39 -13.38 60.73
CA TRP A 192 80.78 -13.15 59.42
C TRP A 192 80.83 -14.38 58.52
N ARG A 193 81.92 -15.16 58.57
CA ARG A 193 82.08 -16.43 57.86
C ARG A 193 81.04 -17.46 58.29
N GLU A 194 80.72 -17.51 59.58
CA GLU A 194 79.66 -18.37 60.13
C GLU A 194 78.25 -17.86 59.83
N LYS A 195 78.00 -16.55 59.92
CA LYS A 195 76.67 -15.98 59.63
C LYS A 195 76.30 -16.00 58.15
N LYS A 196 77.28 -15.87 57.24
CA LYS A 196 77.07 -15.83 55.78
C LYS A 196 76.27 -17.02 55.23
N PRO A 197 76.58 -18.30 55.52
CA PRO A 197 75.78 -19.43 55.04
C PRO A 197 74.37 -19.44 55.64
N VAL A 198 74.19 -19.05 56.90
CA VAL A 198 72.86 -18.96 57.54
C VAL A 198 71.99 -17.93 56.83
N LEU A 199 72.50 -16.72 56.59
CA LEU A 199 71.79 -15.68 55.85
C LEU A 199 71.49 -16.10 54.41
N ARG A 200 72.44 -16.78 53.75
CA ARG A 200 72.24 -17.32 52.40
C ARG A 200 71.12 -18.38 52.38
N ASN A 201 71.08 -19.26 53.36
CA ASN A 201 70.03 -20.28 53.46
C ASN A 201 68.67 -19.66 53.78
N LYS A 202 68.61 -18.66 54.68
CA LYS A 202 67.39 -17.89 54.94
C LYS A 202 66.90 -17.17 53.69
N HIS A 203 67.80 -16.53 52.93
CA HIS A 203 67.45 -15.89 51.65
C HIS A 203 66.88 -16.91 50.67
N ARG A 204 67.52 -18.08 50.50
CA ARG A 204 67.00 -19.14 49.63
C ARG A 204 65.64 -19.66 50.09
N SER A 205 65.41 -19.78 51.40
CA SER A 205 64.11 -20.19 51.95
C SER A 205 63.02 -19.18 51.62
N VAL A 206 63.26 -17.89 51.88
CA VAL A 206 62.32 -16.81 51.54
C VAL A 206 62.10 -16.72 50.04
N GLU A 207 63.14 -16.90 49.24
CA GLU A 207 63.03 -16.92 47.78
C GLU A 207 62.22 -18.12 47.29
N ALA A 208 62.42 -19.31 47.88
CA ALA A 208 61.62 -20.50 47.59
C ALA A 208 60.15 -20.34 47.96
N GLU A 209 59.83 -19.63 49.06
CA GLU A 209 58.46 -19.29 49.46
C GLU A 209 57.85 -18.18 48.60
N TYR A 210 58.65 -17.22 48.13
CA TYR A 210 58.19 -16.09 47.33
C TYR A 210 57.89 -16.46 45.85
N MET A 211 58.67 -17.37 45.27
CA MET A 211 58.47 -17.81 43.88
C MET A 211 57.07 -18.35 43.56
N PRO A 212 56.45 -19.24 44.39
CA PRO A 212 55.07 -19.69 44.13
C PRO A 212 54.06 -18.54 44.25
N MET A 213 54.18 -17.66 45.25
CA MET A 213 53.31 -16.47 45.35
C MET A 213 53.42 -15.56 44.12
N ARG A 214 54.63 -15.39 43.57
CA ARG A 214 54.83 -14.63 42.32
C ARG A 214 54.23 -15.34 41.11
N HIS A 215 54.19 -16.67 41.12
CA HIS A 215 53.51 -17.42 40.06
C HIS A 215 51.99 -17.28 40.18
N GLU A 216 51.42 -17.47 41.37
CA GLU A 216 50.00 -17.29 41.67
C GLU A 216 49.52 -15.88 41.33
N SER A 217 50.30 -14.85 41.70
CA SER A 217 49.97 -13.46 41.33
C SER A 217 49.92 -13.25 39.82
N ARG A 218 50.81 -13.89 39.06
CA ARG A 218 50.77 -13.85 37.59
C ARG A 218 49.56 -14.61 37.02
N THR A 219 49.23 -15.76 37.59
CA THR A 219 48.03 -16.53 37.20
C THR A 219 46.77 -15.73 37.46
N LEU A 220 46.61 -15.13 38.65
CA LEU A 220 45.48 -14.26 38.97
C LEU A 220 45.39 -13.03 38.07
N GLN A 221 46.53 -12.44 37.68
CA GLN A 221 46.55 -11.35 36.70
C GLN A 221 46.08 -11.80 35.32
N GLN A 222 46.43 -13.01 34.89
CA GLN A 222 45.95 -13.60 33.63
C GLN A 222 44.45 -13.87 33.70
N GLU A 223 43.97 -14.52 34.76
CA GLU A 223 42.54 -14.79 34.98
C GLU A 223 41.72 -13.49 35.01
N PHE A 224 42.23 -12.44 35.66
CA PHE A 224 41.58 -11.13 35.66
C PHE A 224 41.49 -10.52 34.25
N ALA A 225 42.55 -10.64 33.45
CA ALA A 225 42.53 -10.16 32.06
C ALA A 225 41.51 -10.92 31.20
N GLU A 226 41.41 -12.24 31.37
CA GLU A 226 40.41 -13.07 30.68
C GLU A 226 38.98 -12.70 31.09
N LEU A 227 38.72 -12.50 32.40
CA LEU A 227 37.42 -12.04 32.88
C LEU A 227 37.04 -10.66 32.34
N MET A 228 37.99 -9.73 32.26
CA MET A 228 37.75 -8.41 31.66
C MET A 228 37.46 -8.51 30.16
N GLN A 229 38.11 -9.43 29.44
CA GLN A 229 37.80 -9.68 28.04
C GLN A 229 36.38 -10.26 27.88
N LEU A 230 36.02 -11.28 28.67
CA LEU A 230 34.68 -11.87 28.66
C LEU A 230 33.58 -10.85 28.98
N LEU A 231 33.82 -9.94 29.92
CA LEU A 231 32.89 -8.86 30.24
C LEU A 231 32.71 -7.90 29.06
N ASN A 232 33.79 -7.54 28.38
CA ASN A 232 33.72 -6.69 27.19
C ASN A 232 32.97 -7.36 26.04
N ASP A 233 33.20 -8.66 25.81
CA ASP A 233 32.50 -9.41 24.77
C ASP A 233 31.02 -9.58 25.11
N THR A 234 30.69 -9.82 26.38
CA THR A 234 29.30 -9.84 26.87
C THR A 234 28.61 -8.50 26.67
N ARG A 235 29.31 -7.39 26.94
CA ARG A 235 28.80 -6.05 26.71
C ARG A 235 28.53 -5.78 25.22
N LYS A 236 29.45 -6.15 24.34
CA LYS A 236 29.25 -6.04 22.88
C LYS A 236 28.06 -6.89 22.41
N GLY A 237 27.95 -8.12 22.92
CA GLY A 237 26.81 -9.00 22.62
C GLY A 237 25.48 -8.41 23.08
N LYS A 238 25.45 -7.77 24.26
CA LYS A 238 24.28 -7.03 24.74
C LYS A 238 23.94 -5.84 23.84
N GLU A 239 24.92 -5.01 23.48
CA GLU A 239 24.71 -3.85 22.60
C GLU A 239 24.19 -4.30 21.22
N GLN A 240 24.68 -5.41 20.69
CA GLN A 240 24.17 -6.02 19.45
C GLN A 240 22.73 -6.54 19.59
N ALA A 241 22.41 -7.21 20.70
CA ALA A 241 21.06 -7.69 20.97
C ALA A 241 20.05 -6.55 21.14
N GLU A 242 20.44 -5.46 21.80
CA GLU A 242 19.62 -4.24 21.93
C GLU A 242 19.39 -3.59 20.56
N ALA A 243 20.44 -3.47 19.73
CA ALA A 243 20.31 -2.95 18.38
C ALA A 243 19.38 -3.81 17.50
N ALA A 244 19.50 -5.14 17.58
CA ALA A 244 18.61 -6.08 16.90
C ALA A 244 17.16 -5.94 17.39
N SER A 245 16.95 -5.80 18.70
CA SER A 245 15.63 -5.57 19.28
C SER A 245 15.00 -4.27 18.76
N CYS A 246 15.74 -3.16 18.74
CA CYS A 246 15.27 -1.89 18.18
C CYS A 246 14.89 -2.04 16.70
N ALA A 247 15.73 -2.71 15.89
CA ALA A 247 15.42 -2.95 14.48
C ALA A 247 14.14 -3.79 14.29
N THR A 248 13.91 -4.81 15.14
CA THR A 248 12.68 -5.60 15.09
C THR A 248 11.44 -4.81 15.51
N GLU A 249 11.57 -3.89 16.48
CA GLU A 249 10.48 -3.01 16.91
C GLU A 249 10.10 -2.01 15.81
N GLU A 250 11.08 -1.43 15.13
CA GLU A 250 10.86 -0.55 13.98
C GLU A 250 10.20 -1.30 12.81
N ALA A 251 10.67 -2.51 12.50
CA ALA A 251 10.05 -3.37 11.48
C ALA A 251 8.58 -3.71 11.83
N LEU A 252 8.29 -3.98 13.11
CA LEU A 252 6.92 -4.24 13.56
C LEU A 252 6.02 -3.00 13.42
N LYS A 253 6.51 -1.81 13.79
CA LYS A 253 5.79 -0.54 13.60
C LYS A 253 5.50 -0.28 12.12
N GLN A 254 6.47 -0.55 11.24
CA GLN A 254 6.30 -0.41 9.80
C GLN A 254 5.25 -1.39 9.26
N ALA A 255 5.33 -2.67 9.65
CA ALA A 255 4.34 -3.68 9.26
C ALA A 255 2.92 -3.33 9.76
N GLN A 256 2.80 -2.77 10.96
CA GLN A 256 1.51 -2.30 11.50
C GLN A 256 0.93 -1.14 10.67
N LYS A 257 1.77 -0.19 10.25
CA LYS A 257 1.36 0.92 9.38
C LYS A 257 0.88 0.41 8.02
N GLU A 258 1.63 -0.49 7.39
CA GLU A 258 1.25 -1.12 6.12
C GLU A 258 -0.07 -1.89 6.22
N ALA A 259 -0.28 -2.64 7.30
CA ALA A 259 -1.54 -3.32 7.56
C ALA A 259 -2.73 -2.34 7.72
N GLN A 260 -2.53 -1.21 8.40
CA GLN A 260 -3.56 -0.17 8.52
C GLN A 260 -3.88 0.48 7.16
N ASP A 261 -2.87 0.75 6.35
CA ASP A 261 -3.06 1.32 5.01
C ASP A 261 -3.77 0.33 4.08
N ALA A 262 -3.44 -0.96 4.15
CA ALA A 262 -4.16 -2.02 3.42
C ALA A 262 -5.64 -2.11 3.86
N LEU A 263 -5.94 -2.00 5.16
CA LEU A 263 -7.32 -1.96 5.65
C LEU A 263 -8.08 -0.73 5.15
N ARG A 264 -7.43 0.45 5.06
CA ARG A 264 -8.03 1.66 4.49
C ARG A 264 -8.35 1.47 3.00
N GLN A 265 -7.45 0.83 2.24
CA GLN A 265 -7.68 0.52 0.83
C GLN A 265 -8.85 -0.46 0.63
N LEU A 266 -8.91 -1.54 1.43
CA LEU A 266 -10.04 -2.48 1.40
C LEU A 266 -11.38 -1.80 1.75
N ALA A 267 -11.38 -0.88 2.71
CA ALA A 267 -12.56 -0.10 3.04
C ALA A 267 -13.00 0.82 1.89
N ALA A 268 -12.05 1.43 1.16
CA ALA A 268 -12.36 2.24 -0.03
C ALA A 268 -12.97 1.38 -1.16
N GLN A 269 -12.35 0.24 -1.48
CA GLN A 269 -12.87 -0.71 -2.48
C GLN A 269 -14.26 -1.23 -2.12
N SER A 270 -14.52 -1.48 -0.82
CA SER A 270 -15.84 -1.88 -0.35
C SER A 270 -16.90 -0.81 -0.62
N ARG A 271 -16.58 0.48 -0.41
CA ARG A 271 -17.49 1.60 -0.72
C ARG A 271 -17.75 1.72 -2.21
N GLU A 272 -16.73 1.60 -3.05
CA GLU A 272 -16.89 1.58 -4.51
C GLU A 272 -17.79 0.43 -4.96
N THR A 273 -17.55 -0.78 -4.43
CA THR A 273 -18.39 -1.95 -4.72
C THR A 273 -19.84 -1.73 -4.29
N GLN A 274 -20.07 -1.08 -3.14
CA GLN A 274 -21.42 -0.71 -2.70
C GLN A 274 -22.07 0.35 -3.61
N TYR A 275 -21.30 1.33 -4.08
CA TYR A 275 -21.78 2.34 -5.02
C TYR A 275 -22.24 1.69 -6.32
N TYR A 276 -21.42 0.84 -6.94
CA TYR A 276 -21.81 0.14 -8.17
C TYR A 276 -22.98 -0.82 -7.97
N LYS A 277 -23.10 -1.46 -6.80
CA LYS A 277 -24.29 -2.27 -6.47
C LYS A 277 -25.57 -1.43 -6.44
N LYS A 278 -25.55 -0.25 -5.81
CA LYS A 278 -26.70 0.68 -5.78
C LYS A 278 -27.07 1.15 -7.19
N LEU A 279 -26.06 1.57 -7.96
CA LEU A 279 -26.26 2.00 -9.34
C LEU A 279 -26.85 0.89 -10.21
N SER A 280 -26.38 -0.36 -10.04
CA SER A 280 -26.94 -1.53 -10.72
C SER A 280 -28.41 -1.74 -10.36
N THR A 281 -28.76 -1.65 -9.07
CA THR A 281 -30.16 -1.79 -8.65
C THR A 281 -31.08 -0.68 -9.18
N GLU A 282 -30.59 0.56 -9.24
CA GLU A 282 -31.33 1.69 -9.83
C GLU A 282 -31.55 1.51 -11.34
N LEU A 283 -30.53 1.03 -12.07
CA LEU A 283 -30.65 0.69 -13.48
C LEU A 283 -31.66 -0.43 -13.71
N GLU A 284 -31.65 -1.48 -12.87
CA GLU A 284 -32.64 -2.56 -12.94
C GLU A 284 -34.07 -2.07 -12.68
N THR A 285 -34.28 -1.14 -11.74
CA THR A 285 -35.61 -0.56 -11.50
C THR A 285 -36.07 0.28 -12.68
N ASN A 286 -35.19 1.09 -13.26
CA ASN A 286 -35.52 1.91 -14.43
C ASN A 286 -35.88 1.04 -15.65
N LEU A 287 -35.16 -0.06 -15.87
CA LEU A 287 -35.48 -1.02 -16.95
C LEU A 287 -36.86 -1.65 -16.75
N LYS A 288 -37.22 -2.06 -15.53
CA LYS A 288 -38.55 -2.59 -15.22
C LYS A 288 -39.67 -1.58 -15.46
N GLU A 289 -39.44 -0.31 -15.14
CA GLU A 289 -40.38 0.78 -15.41
C GLU A 289 -40.56 1.01 -16.92
N MET A 290 -39.46 1.01 -17.68
CA MET A 290 -39.53 1.09 -19.14
C MET A 290 -40.30 -0.09 -19.76
N ASP A 291 -40.11 -1.31 -19.27
CA ASP A 291 -40.85 -2.49 -19.74
C ASP A 291 -42.36 -2.39 -19.46
N LEU A 292 -42.74 -1.83 -18.30
CA LEU A 292 -44.14 -1.52 -17.97
C LEU A 292 -44.71 -0.47 -18.94
N ASN A 293 -43.98 0.61 -19.18
CA ASN A 293 -44.39 1.67 -20.11
C ASN A 293 -44.54 1.15 -21.54
N ILE A 294 -43.62 0.29 -22.01
CA ILE A 294 -43.71 -0.37 -23.32
C ILE A 294 -44.95 -1.27 -23.38
N SER A 295 -45.23 -2.01 -22.31
CA SER A 295 -46.40 -2.87 -22.24
C SER A 295 -47.72 -2.09 -22.29
N GLU A 296 -47.77 -0.92 -21.66
CA GLU A 296 -48.92 -0.02 -21.71
C GLU A 296 -49.09 0.63 -23.08
N ALA A 297 -48.02 1.15 -23.68
CA ALA A 297 -48.04 1.68 -25.03
C ALA A 297 -48.51 0.65 -26.06
N ARG A 298 -48.10 -0.63 -25.91
CA ARG A 298 -48.60 -1.73 -26.76
C ARG A 298 -50.11 -1.93 -26.64
N LYS A 299 -50.68 -1.84 -25.43
CA LYS A 299 -52.14 -1.92 -25.23
C LYS A 299 -52.85 -0.76 -25.93
N GLN A 300 -52.33 0.46 -25.80
CA GLN A 300 -52.90 1.64 -26.46
C GLN A 300 -52.89 1.49 -27.98
N ILE A 301 -51.77 1.04 -28.56
CA ILE A 301 -51.68 0.75 -30.00
C ILE A 301 -52.73 -0.29 -30.41
N GLN A 302 -52.87 -1.37 -29.64
CA GLN A 302 -53.86 -2.41 -29.93
C GLN A 302 -55.30 -1.87 -29.89
N ASP A 303 -55.62 -0.96 -28.98
CA ASP A 303 -56.94 -0.34 -28.91
C ASP A 303 -57.18 0.66 -30.04
N ILE A 304 -56.15 1.40 -30.46
CA ILE A 304 -56.19 2.23 -31.68
C ILE A 304 -56.44 1.36 -32.90
N ASP A 305 -55.74 0.23 -33.05
CA ASP A 305 -55.93 -0.67 -34.19
C ASP A 305 -57.35 -1.26 -34.23
N LYS A 306 -57.90 -1.66 -33.07
CA LYS A 306 -59.31 -2.08 -32.97
C LYS A 306 -60.26 -0.97 -33.41
N ASN A 307 -60.03 0.26 -32.96
CA ASN A 307 -60.86 1.41 -33.33
C ASN A 307 -60.78 1.72 -34.82
N ASN A 308 -59.56 1.74 -35.39
CA ASN A 308 -59.36 1.94 -36.82
C ASN A 308 -60.04 0.85 -37.65
N THR A 309 -59.95 -0.42 -37.23
CA THR A 309 -60.65 -1.54 -37.90
C THR A 309 -62.17 -1.33 -37.94
N GLN A 310 -62.76 -0.69 -36.94
CA GLN A 310 -64.20 -0.35 -36.93
C GLN A 310 -64.53 0.90 -37.75
N LEU A 311 -63.61 1.87 -37.82
CA LEU A 311 -63.81 3.14 -38.53
C LEU A 311 -63.64 3.00 -40.04
N ILE A 312 -62.69 2.17 -40.51
CA ILE A 312 -62.44 1.93 -41.95
C ILE A 312 -63.75 1.59 -42.70
N PRO A 313 -64.53 0.57 -42.32
CA PRO A 313 -65.76 0.23 -43.03
C PRO A 313 -66.83 1.31 -42.92
N LYS A 314 -66.96 1.99 -41.76
CA LYS A 314 -67.86 3.14 -41.60
C LYS A 314 -67.53 4.28 -42.54
N ASN A 315 -66.26 4.46 -42.89
CA ASN A 315 -65.80 5.50 -43.81
C ASN A 315 -65.88 5.06 -45.28
N MET A 316 -65.89 3.75 -45.58
CA MET A 316 -66.16 3.23 -46.92
C MET A 316 -67.65 3.24 -47.28
N GLN A 317 -68.54 3.16 -46.28
CA GLN A 317 -69.99 3.26 -46.48
C GLN A 317 -70.42 4.50 -47.28
N PRO A 318 -70.04 5.74 -46.90
CA PRO A 318 -70.40 6.92 -47.69
C PRO A 318 -69.73 6.97 -49.07
N GLN A 319 -68.63 6.25 -49.31
CA GLN A 319 -68.05 6.12 -50.66
C GLN A 319 -68.95 5.26 -51.55
N HIS A 320 -69.39 4.12 -51.03
CA HIS A 320 -70.36 3.26 -51.72
C HIS A 320 -71.70 3.98 -51.93
N ASP A 321 -72.19 4.71 -50.94
CA ASP A 321 -73.43 5.47 -51.06
C ASP A 321 -73.28 6.59 -52.12
N ASN A 322 -72.13 7.27 -52.16
CA ASN A 322 -71.84 8.26 -53.22
C ASN A 322 -71.76 7.63 -54.61
N GLU A 323 -71.15 6.45 -54.75
CA GLU A 323 -71.12 5.72 -56.03
C GLU A 323 -72.53 5.35 -56.49
N ILE A 324 -73.39 4.84 -55.59
CA ILE A 324 -74.80 4.57 -55.89
C ILE A 324 -75.51 5.85 -56.33
N ILE A 325 -75.39 6.94 -55.56
CA ILE A 325 -76.03 8.22 -55.88
C ILE A 325 -75.55 8.72 -57.25
N THR A 326 -74.26 8.61 -57.56
CA THR A 326 -73.71 9.01 -58.85
C THR A 326 -74.35 8.20 -59.98
N GLN A 327 -74.48 6.89 -59.80
CA GLN A 327 -75.10 6.01 -60.77
C GLN A 327 -76.61 6.28 -60.93
N GLU A 328 -77.32 6.60 -59.85
CA GLU A 328 -78.71 7.05 -59.89
C GLU A 328 -78.85 8.39 -60.62
N MET A 329 -77.92 9.34 -60.40
CA MET A 329 -77.91 10.62 -61.12
C MET A 329 -77.65 10.43 -62.62
N GLU A 330 -76.74 9.53 -63.02
CA GLU A 330 -76.49 9.20 -64.42
C GLU A 330 -77.73 8.55 -65.07
N ASN A 331 -78.38 7.61 -64.38
CA ASN A 331 -79.61 6.99 -64.86
C ASN A 331 -80.75 8.02 -65.01
N ALA A 332 -80.92 8.91 -64.02
CA ALA A 332 -81.92 9.97 -64.08
C ALA A 332 -81.62 10.97 -65.20
N ALA A 333 -80.34 11.28 -65.46
CA ALA A 333 -79.94 12.11 -66.59
C ALA A 333 -80.28 11.44 -67.93
N ALA A 334 -79.99 10.14 -68.07
CA ALA A 334 -80.33 9.37 -69.28
C ALA A 334 -81.85 9.29 -69.50
N GLU A 335 -82.64 9.10 -68.44
CA GLU A 335 -84.10 9.12 -68.49
C GLU A 335 -84.63 10.51 -68.88
N SER A 336 -84.04 11.58 -68.33
CA SER A 336 -84.39 12.95 -68.69
C SER A 336 -84.10 13.27 -70.16
N ASP A 337 -82.95 12.82 -70.67
CA ASP A 337 -82.58 12.97 -72.08
C ASP A 337 -83.52 12.17 -73.00
N GLN A 338 -83.94 10.98 -72.59
CA GLN A 338 -84.92 10.17 -73.32
C GLN A 338 -86.29 10.85 -73.37
N LEU A 339 -86.81 11.34 -72.24
CA LEU A 339 -88.06 12.09 -72.17
C LEU A 339 -87.99 13.38 -73.00
N ARG A 340 -86.83 14.03 -73.06
CA ARG A 340 -86.62 15.22 -73.89
C ARG A 340 -86.73 14.89 -75.38
N LYS A 341 -86.16 13.78 -75.84
CA LYS A 341 -86.33 13.29 -77.22
C LYS A 341 -87.79 13.00 -77.53
N GLU A 342 -88.47 12.26 -76.65
CA GLU A 342 -89.90 11.93 -76.83
C GLU A 342 -90.77 13.20 -76.91
N ARG A 343 -90.47 14.21 -76.10
CA ARG A 343 -91.14 15.52 -76.17
C ARG A 343 -90.89 16.22 -77.50
N ASP A 344 -89.65 16.21 -77.98
CA ASP A 344 -89.28 16.86 -79.24
C ASP A 344 -89.94 16.15 -80.45
N ASP A 345 -89.99 14.82 -80.43
CA ASP A 345 -90.72 14.01 -81.42
C ASP A 345 -92.23 14.30 -81.38
N ALA A 346 -92.82 14.35 -80.19
CA ALA A 346 -94.24 14.71 -80.03
C ALA A 346 -94.54 16.14 -80.50
N ALA A 347 -93.60 17.08 -80.33
CA ALA A 347 -93.71 18.44 -80.84
C ALA A 347 -93.63 18.48 -82.37
N ALA A 348 -92.73 17.71 -82.97
CA ALA A 348 -92.62 17.56 -84.43
C ALA A 348 -93.89 16.94 -85.03
N GLU A 349 -94.44 15.92 -84.40
CA GLU A 349 -95.69 15.28 -84.84
C GLU A 349 -96.88 16.23 -84.72
N ARG A 350 -96.98 17.01 -83.63
CA ARG A 350 -97.98 18.07 -83.49
C ARG A 350 -97.89 19.11 -84.61
N GLU A 351 -96.69 19.53 -84.96
CA GLU A 351 -96.47 20.50 -86.04
C GLU A 351 -96.86 19.92 -87.41
N ARG A 352 -96.56 18.64 -87.65
CA ARG A 352 -97.01 17.93 -88.84
C ARG A 352 -98.53 17.86 -88.92
N LEU A 353 -99.20 17.43 -87.85
CA LEU A 353 -100.66 17.38 -87.79
C LEU A 353 -101.30 18.76 -87.98
N ARG A 354 -100.65 19.82 -87.49
CA ARG A 354 -101.09 21.21 -87.69
C ARG A 354 -101.04 21.61 -89.17
N LYS A 355 -99.96 21.27 -89.87
CA LYS A 355 -99.85 21.48 -91.33
C LYS A 355 -100.90 20.69 -92.12
N GLU A 356 -101.17 19.44 -91.72
CA GLU A 356 -102.23 18.63 -92.33
C GLU A 356 -103.62 19.26 -92.09
N LEU A 357 -103.88 19.77 -90.89
CA LEU A 357 -105.12 20.52 -90.56
C LEU A 357 -105.26 21.81 -91.37
N ASP A 358 -104.19 22.59 -91.50
CA ASP A 358 -104.19 23.82 -92.29
C ASP A 358 -104.40 23.52 -93.78
N GLY A 359 -103.79 22.43 -94.29
CA GLY A 359 -104.04 21.92 -95.64
C GLY A 359 -105.50 21.52 -95.87
N ALA A 360 -106.07 20.74 -94.96
CA ALA A 360 -107.48 20.35 -95.02
C ALA A 360 -108.43 21.55 -94.90
N ALA A 361 -108.06 22.57 -94.12
CA ALA A 361 -108.83 23.81 -94.01
C ALA A 361 -108.81 24.62 -95.31
N ALA A 362 -107.66 24.68 -96.00
CA ALA A 362 -107.52 25.31 -97.31
C ALA A 362 -108.33 24.58 -98.39
N GLU A 363 -108.25 23.24 -98.44
CA GLU A 363 -109.02 22.40 -99.37
C GLU A 363 -110.53 22.57 -99.13
N ARG A 364 -110.96 22.63 -97.87
CA ARG A 364 -112.37 22.91 -97.51
C ARG A 364 -112.81 24.33 -97.89
N ALA A 365 -111.90 25.31 -97.92
CA ALA A 365 -112.18 26.66 -98.37
C ALA A 365 -112.31 26.72 -99.91
N GLU A 366 -111.47 26.00 -100.65
CA GLU A 366 -111.61 25.85 -102.11
C GLU A 366 -112.93 25.16 -102.47
N LEU A 367 -113.26 24.03 -101.83
CA LEU A 367 -114.53 23.34 -102.06
C LEU A 367 -115.76 24.22 -101.73
N ARG A 368 -115.65 25.12 -100.74
CA ARG A 368 -116.71 26.10 -100.47
C ARG A 368 -116.85 27.11 -101.60
N LYS A 369 -115.73 27.58 -102.14
CA LYS A 369 -115.71 28.52 -103.27
C LYS A 369 -116.29 27.87 -104.52
N GLU A 370 -115.88 26.65 -104.87
CA GLU A 370 -116.46 25.88 -105.98
C GLU A 370 -117.96 25.66 -105.80
N ARG A 371 -118.41 25.36 -104.57
CA ARG A 371 -119.84 25.25 -104.27
C ARG A 371 -120.58 26.58 -104.46
N ASP A 372 -119.98 27.69 -104.04
CA ASP A 372 -120.59 29.02 -104.17
C ASP A 372 -120.64 29.45 -105.65
N ASP A 373 -119.61 29.16 -106.43
CA ASP A 373 -119.57 29.37 -107.88
C ASP A 373 -120.64 28.52 -108.58
N ALA A 374 -120.76 27.23 -108.24
CA ALA A 374 -121.82 26.35 -108.75
C ALA A 374 -123.23 26.79 -108.32
N ALA A 375 -123.37 27.40 -107.14
CA ALA A 375 -124.63 27.98 -106.69
C ALA A 375 -124.98 29.27 -107.47
N ALA A 376 -123.97 30.08 -107.82
CA ALA A 376 -124.13 31.25 -108.68
C ALA A 376 -124.54 30.85 -110.10
N GLU A 377 -123.86 29.88 -110.72
CA GLU A 377 -124.25 29.32 -112.03
C GLU A 377 -125.69 28.78 -112.00
N ARG A 378 -126.08 28.05 -110.94
CA ARG A 378 -127.47 27.59 -110.77
C ARG A 378 -128.48 28.73 -110.66
N ALA A 379 -128.11 29.83 -110.02
CA ALA A 379 -128.98 31.01 -109.91
C ALA A 379 -129.12 31.73 -111.25
N GLU A 380 -128.04 31.78 -112.04
CA GLU A 380 -128.02 32.35 -113.38
C GLU A 380 -128.86 31.52 -114.36
N LEU A 381 -128.69 30.19 -114.37
CA LEU A 381 -129.54 29.25 -115.12
C LEU A 381 -131.01 29.36 -114.72
N ARG A 382 -131.31 29.62 -113.43
CA ARG A 382 -132.69 29.88 -112.99
C ARG A 382 -133.25 31.17 -113.58
N LYS A 383 -132.47 32.24 -113.63
CA LYS A 383 -132.86 33.49 -114.28
C LYS A 383 -133.12 33.29 -115.78
N GLU A 384 -132.27 32.52 -116.46
CA GLU A 384 -132.48 32.18 -117.87
C GLU A 384 -133.76 31.36 -118.07
N LEU A 385 -134.04 30.39 -117.19
CA LEU A 385 -135.28 29.61 -117.19
C LEU A 385 -136.51 30.48 -116.93
N ASP A 386 -136.45 31.40 -115.98
CA ASP A 386 -137.54 32.33 -115.67
C ASP A 386 -137.76 33.32 -116.83
N GLY A 387 -136.68 33.77 -117.49
CA GLY A 387 -136.73 34.58 -118.71
C GLY A 387 -137.38 33.82 -119.88
N ALA A 388 -136.99 32.58 -120.12
CA ALA A 388 -137.59 31.71 -121.12
C ALA A 388 -139.07 31.39 -120.81
N ALA A 389 -139.42 31.26 -119.52
CA ALA A 389 -140.81 31.09 -119.09
C ALA A 389 -141.66 32.35 -119.31
N ALA A 390 -141.08 33.54 -119.12
CA ALA A 390 -141.72 34.82 -119.41
C ALA A 390 -141.95 35.01 -120.92
N GLU A 391 -140.95 34.72 -121.77
CA GLU A 391 -141.12 34.71 -123.23
C GLU A 391 -142.21 33.72 -123.67
N ARG A 392 -142.28 32.54 -123.05
CA ARG A 392 -143.34 31.55 -123.31
C ARG A 392 -144.73 32.05 -122.91
N ALA A 393 -144.83 32.83 -121.83
CA ALA A 393 -146.08 33.42 -121.36
C ALA A 393 -146.53 34.58 -122.27
N GLU A 394 -145.58 35.34 -122.81
CA GLU A 394 -145.83 36.40 -123.79
C GLU A 394 -146.32 35.83 -125.13
N LEU A 395 -145.65 34.80 -125.65
CA LEU A 395 -146.10 34.05 -126.84
C LEU A 395 -147.50 33.43 -126.67
N ARG A 396 -147.85 32.99 -125.45
CA ARG A 396 -149.22 32.51 -125.15
C ARG A 396 -150.27 33.61 -125.19
N LYS A 397 -149.95 34.82 -124.72
CA LYS A 397 -150.84 35.98 -124.83
C LYS A 397 -151.04 36.42 -126.28
N GLU A 398 -150.01 36.34 -127.12
CA GLU A 398 -150.14 36.63 -128.56
C GLU A 398 -151.03 35.60 -129.26
N LEU A 399 -150.94 34.31 -128.88
CA LEU A 399 -151.82 33.25 -129.40
C LEU A 399 -153.28 33.41 -128.95
N ASP A 400 -153.52 33.78 -127.69
CA ASP A 400 -154.87 33.99 -127.17
C ASP A 400 -155.52 35.27 -127.72
N GLY A 401 -154.73 36.26 -128.15
CA GLY A 401 -155.20 37.47 -128.84
C GLY A 401 -155.63 37.21 -130.30
N ALA A 402 -155.00 36.25 -130.98
CA ALA A 402 -155.32 35.90 -132.36
C ALA A 402 -156.60 35.06 -132.53
N ALA A 403 -157.11 34.44 -131.46
CA ALA A 403 -158.31 33.60 -131.51
C ALA A 403 -159.65 34.37 -131.39
N VAL A 404 -159.60 35.68 -131.17
CA VAL A 404 -160.80 36.54 -131.00
C VAL A 404 -161.23 37.23 -132.32
N GLU A 405 -160.49 37.05 -133.42
CA GLU A 405 -160.79 37.66 -134.73
C GLU A 405 -161.33 36.66 -135.79
N SER A 406 -162.03 35.59 -135.40
CA SER A 406 -162.75 34.74 -136.37
C SER A 406 -164.10 34.27 -135.82
N ASP A 407 -165.12 35.04 -136.19
CA ASP A 407 -166.55 34.69 -136.20
C ASP A 407 -166.86 33.45 -137.05
#